data_AF-A0A2H5W500-F1
#
_entry.id   AF-A0A2H5W500-F1
#
_cell.length_a   1.000
_cell.length_b   1.000
_cell.length_c   1.000
_cell.angle_alpha   90.00
_cell.angle_beta   90.00
_cell.angle_gamma   90.00
#
_symmetry.space_group_name_H-M   'P 1'
#
loop_
_entity.id
_entity.type
_entity.pdbx_description
1 polymer ?
#
loop_
_entity_poly.entity_id
_entity_poly.type
_entity_poly.pdbx_seq_one_letter_code
_entity_poly.pdbx_strand_id
1 'polypeptide(L)'
;MIRLKIQDRVVELAPGEYTVGRSQQCDVTIDHETVSRQHARLYVEEHRAFIEDLGSSNGTFINGKPIQGRTPLAHKDRLHLGKALIEVELPTPPSEAPTMMITDQPAPAPAPPAPEAPPPPPDATIAFETPPKPATRPSEPPPVRPAPPPPPPPGPAPRPAAAPHPPPPPAPAPRAATQPHRAAAPALAVEFPLAGVGARFLALIVDGLIAGLPWIVLGISAFFLMQASSQMAFLAVIGIILAALLAFILALWNDVYLPATRGYSLGKKMLGLRIYTVDGQSPIGMGKAVVRFLGRIPSGMCLYLGYLWALFDERRQTWHDKFAGTVVVRVR
;
A
#
# COMPACT_ATOMS: atom_id res chain seq x y z
N MET A 1 22.42 -20.74 12.21
CA MET A 1 21.90 -19.43 11.74
C MET A 1 21.38 -19.63 10.33
N ILE A 2 20.20 -19.09 10.00
CA ILE A 2 19.62 -19.18 8.65
C ILE A 2 19.69 -17.80 7.96
N ARG A 3 19.71 -17.79 6.63
CA ARG A 3 19.69 -16.54 5.86
C ARG A 3 18.43 -16.48 5.01
N LEU A 4 17.75 -15.34 5.03
CA LEU A 4 16.63 -15.03 4.14
C LEU A 4 17.07 -13.94 3.17
N LYS A 5 17.03 -14.23 1.86
CA LYS A 5 17.26 -13.24 0.82
C LYS A 5 15.93 -12.60 0.44
N ILE A 6 15.80 -11.32 0.74
CA ILE A 6 14.59 -10.53 0.55
C ILE A 6 14.94 -9.37 -0.37
N GLN A 7 14.53 -9.45 -1.64
CA GLN A 7 14.86 -8.43 -2.65
C GLN A 7 16.38 -8.15 -2.68
N ASP A 8 16.81 -6.94 -2.30
CA ASP A 8 18.20 -6.48 -2.35
C ASP A 8 18.96 -6.65 -1.01
N ARG A 9 18.37 -7.32 -0.02
CA ARG A 9 18.98 -7.52 1.31
C ARG A 9 18.96 -8.97 1.78
N VAL A 10 19.93 -9.32 2.62
CA VAL A 10 20.03 -10.61 3.31
C VAL A 10 19.82 -10.40 4.80
N VAL A 11 18.90 -11.15 5.40
CA VAL A 11 18.63 -11.12 6.84
C VAL A 11 19.14 -12.43 7.44
N GLU A 12 20.06 -12.35 8.39
CA GLU A 12 20.54 -13.51 9.15
C GLU A 12 19.73 -13.66 10.43
N LEU A 13 19.22 -14.86 10.67
CA LEU A 13 18.37 -15.18 11.83
C LEU A 13 19.04 -16.25 12.70
N ALA A 14 19.10 -15.98 14.00
CA ALA A 14 19.48 -16.94 15.02
C ALA A 14 18.34 -17.94 15.28
N PRO A 15 18.55 -19.02 16.03
CA PRO A 15 17.45 -19.86 16.50
C PRO A 15 16.45 -19.04 17.33
N GLY A 16 15.16 -19.17 17.04
CA GLY A 16 14.12 -18.35 17.64
C GLY A 16 12.83 -18.33 16.82
N GLU A 17 11.84 -17.59 17.33
CA GLU A 17 10.57 -17.35 16.65
C GLU A 17 10.53 -15.93 16.12
N TYR A 18 10.14 -15.78 14.85
CA TYR A 18 10.12 -14.50 14.15
C TYR A 18 8.79 -14.30 13.45
N THR A 19 8.16 -13.14 13.66
CA THR A 19 6.99 -12.72 12.89
C THR A 19 7.45 -12.10 11.58
N VAL A 20 6.84 -12.53 10.48
CA VAL A 20 7.14 -12.05 9.12
C VAL A 20 5.89 -11.36 8.56
N GLY A 21 6.05 -10.13 8.04
CA GLY A 21 4.92 -9.38 7.52
C GLY A 21 5.27 -7.98 7.06
N ARG A 22 4.28 -7.25 6.56
CA ARG A 22 4.45 -5.87 6.07
C ARG A 22 4.56 -4.85 7.20
N SER A 23 4.07 -5.18 8.40
CA SER A 23 4.15 -4.27 9.54
C SER A 23 5.61 -4.11 10.00
N GLN A 24 5.98 -2.88 10.34
CA GLN A 24 7.27 -2.58 10.99
C GLN A 24 7.37 -3.17 12.41
N GLN A 25 6.28 -3.72 12.93
CA GLN A 25 6.25 -4.46 14.20
C GLN A 25 6.64 -5.94 14.04
N CYS A 26 6.87 -6.41 12.80
CA CYS A 26 7.34 -7.77 12.53
C CYS A 26 8.87 -7.81 12.57
N ASP A 27 9.43 -8.87 13.15
CA ASP A 27 10.87 -9.10 13.22
C ASP A 27 11.51 -9.12 11.83
N VAL A 28 10.82 -9.72 10.86
CA VAL A 28 11.19 -9.69 9.44
C VAL A 28 10.15 -8.90 8.66
N THR A 29 10.49 -7.64 8.38
CA THR A 29 9.60 -6.76 7.60
C THR A 29 9.74 -7.01 6.10
N ILE A 30 8.61 -7.20 5.40
CA ILE A 30 8.54 -7.35 3.94
C ILE A 30 7.74 -6.19 3.36
N ASP A 31 8.40 -5.26 2.66
CA ASP A 31 7.76 -4.10 2.05
C ASP A 31 7.08 -4.49 0.72
N HIS A 32 5.89 -5.10 0.83
CA HIS A 32 5.10 -5.49 -0.33
C HIS A 32 3.59 -5.39 -0.04
N GLU A 33 2.83 -4.83 -0.97
CA GLU A 33 1.40 -4.50 -0.78
C GLU A 33 0.50 -5.71 -0.52
N THR A 34 0.82 -6.85 -1.13
CA THR A 34 0.08 -8.11 -0.98
C THR A 34 0.44 -8.88 0.31
N VAL A 35 1.40 -8.39 1.08
CA VAL A 35 1.81 -9.04 2.33
C VAL A 35 0.96 -8.45 3.46
N SER A 36 0.23 -9.31 4.18
CA SER A 36 -0.47 -8.95 5.42
C SER A 36 0.45 -8.30 6.46
N ARG A 37 -0.13 -7.47 7.35
CA ARG A 37 0.60 -6.78 8.42
C ARG A 37 1.41 -7.75 9.28
N GLN A 38 0.77 -8.82 9.73
CA GLN A 38 1.40 -10.04 10.23
C GLN A 38 0.97 -11.14 9.27
N HIS A 39 1.90 -11.73 8.53
CA HIS A 39 1.59 -12.63 7.42
C HIS A 39 1.84 -14.07 7.80
N ALA A 40 3.04 -14.34 8.29
CA ALA A 40 3.48 -15.67 8.66
C ALA A 40 4.38 -15.59 9.89
N ARG A 41 4.58 -16.73 10.52
CA ARG A 41 5.51 -16.93 11.63
C ARG A 41 6.57 -17.94 11.22
N LEU A 42 7.82 -17.59 11.46
CA LEU A 42 8.98 -18.40 11.13
C LEU A 42 9.59 -18.92 12.44
N TYR A 43 9.75 -20.24 12.52
CA TYR A 43 10.42 -20.91 13.63
C TYR A 43 11.77 -21.38 13.12
N VAL A 44 12.84 -20.86 13.71
CA VAL A 44 14.22 -21.19 13.38
C VAL A 44 14.80 -22.06 14.48
N GLU A 45 15.20 -23.27 14.14
CA GLU A 45 15.99 -24.18 14.97
C GLU A 45 17.44 -24.18 14.48
N GLU A 46 18.36 -24.86 15.17
CA GLU A 46 19.80 -24.84 14.81
C GLU A 46 20.07 -25.23 13.34
N HIS A 47 19.34 -26.22 12.82
CA HIS A 47 19.55 -26.81 11.49
C HIS A 47 18.26 -26.91 10.64
N ARG A 48 17.13 -26.43 11.16
CA ARG A 48 15.82 -26.54 10.51
C ARG A 48 15.07 -25.23 10.63
N ALA A 49 14.19 -24.95 9.68
CA ALA A 49 13.25 -23.85 9.76
C ALA A 49 11.86 -24.32 9.39
N PHE A 50 10.84 -23.73 10.02
CA PHE A 50 9.44 -23.98 9.72
C PHE A 50 8.72 -22.66 9.54
N ILE A 51 7.72 -22.64 8.68
CA ILE A 51 6.85 -21.49 8.50
C ILE A 51 5.39 -21.85 8.69
N GLU A 52 4.63 -20.94 9.27
CA GLU A 52 3.21 -21.05 9.52
C GLU A 52 2.51 -19.78 9.08
N ASP A 53 1.43 -19.91 8.30
CA ASP A 53 0.61 -18.77 7.87
C ASP A 53 -0.31 -18.31 9.02
N LEU A 54 -0.36 -17.00 9.28
CA LEU A 54 -1.15 -16.41 10.36
C LEU A 54 -2.53 -15.90 9.89
N GLY A 55 -3.12 -16.55 8.89
CA GLY A 55 -4.38 -16.12 8.27
C GLY A 55 -4.17 -14.95 7.31
N SER A 56 -3.14 -15.05 6.47
CA SER A 56 -2.81 -14.00 5.52
C SER A 56 -3.87 -13.86 4.42
N SER A 57 -4.04 -12.65 3.87
CA SER A 57 -5.11 -12.39 2.89
C SER A 57 -4.84 -13.00 1.51
N ASN A 58 -3.57 -13.24 1.18
CA ASN A 58 -3.15 -13.77 -0.12
C ASN A 58 -2.51 -15.16 -0.02
N GLY A 59 -2.38 -15.71 1.18
CA GLY A 59 -1.74 -17.00 1.44
C GLY A 59 -0.21 -16.97 1.41
N THR A 60 0.36 -18.02 1.99
CA THR A 60 1.79 -18.35 1.96
C THR A 60 2.03 -19.57 1.07
N PHE A 61 3.03 -19.51 0.19
CA PHE A 61 3.37 -20.61 -0.74
C PHE A 61 4.85 -20.96 -0.69
N ILE A 62 5.19 -22.24 -0.78
CA ILE A 62 6.56 -22.73 -0.93
C ILE A 62 6.66 -23.37 -2.32
N ASN A 63 7.61 -22.90 -3.15
CA ASN A 63 7.82 -23.40 -4.52
C ASN A 63 6.53 -23.46 -5.36
N GLY A 64 5.63 -22.48 -5.15
CA GLY A 64 4.34 -22.37 -5.84
C GLY A 64 3.19 -23.19 -5.25
N LYS A 65 3.42 -23.99 -4.20
CA LYS A 65 2.38 -24.77 -3.51
C LYS A 65 1.94 -24.06 -2.22
N PRO A 66 0.63 -23.90 -1.97
CA PRO A 66 0.16 -23.28 -0.73
C PRO A 66 0.52 -24.16 0.46
N ILE A 67 0.90 -23.54 1.57
CA ILE A 67 1.16 -24.28 2.82
C ILE A 67 -0.14 -24.52 3.58
N GLN A 68 -0.18 -25.59 4.36
CA GLN A 68 -1.28 -25.89 5.29
C GLN A 68 -0.69 -26.11 6.68
N GLY A 69 -0.97 -25.21 7.60
CA GLY A 69 -0.36 -25.20 8.93
C GLY A 69 1.16 -25.00 8.89
N ARG A 70 1.83 -25.44 9.97
CA ARG A 70 3.29 -25.34 10.12
C ARG A 70 4.00 -26.30 9.17
N THR A 71 4.76 -25.76 8.22
CA THR A 71 5.43 -26.48 7.14
C THR A 71 6.95 -26.31 7.20
N PRO A 72 7.78 -27.36 7.04
CA PRO A 72 9.23 -27.24 7.02
C PRO A 72 9.74 -26.51 5.77
N LEU A 73 10.81 -25.74 5.91
CA LEU A 73 11.55 -25.09 4.83
C LEU A 73 12.84 -25.85 4.55
N ALA A 74 13.20 -25.97 3.27
CA ALA A 74 14.45 -26.56 2.79
C ALA A 74 15.44 -25.48 2.28
N HIS A 75 16.71 -25.87 2.12
CA HIS A 75 17.72 -25.00 1.54
C HIS A 75 17.37 -24.67 0.08
N LYS A 76 17.42 -23.37 -0.28
CA LYS A 76 17.02 -22.77 -1.57
C LYS A 76 15.53 -22.78 -1.87
N ASP A 77 14.68 -22.99 -0.87
CA ASP A 77 13.23 -22.86 -1.07
C ASP A 77 12.83 -21.43 -1.44
N ARG A 78 11.89 -21.34 -2.39
CA ARG A 78 11.26 -20.09 -2.82
C ARG A 78 9.95 -19.88 -2.07
N LEU A 79 10.04 -19.10 -1.01
CA LEU A 79 8.91 -18.72 -0.19
C LEU A 79 8.20 -17.50 -0.78
N HIS A 80 6.90 -17.62 -1.05
CA HIS A 80 6.04 -16.52 -1.46
C HIS A 80 5.10 -16.12 -0.33
N LEU A 81 5.12 -14.84 0.04
CA LEU A 81 4.14 -14.23 0.93
C LEU A 81 3.29 -13.29 0.08
N GLY A 82 2.08 -13.72 -0.30
CA GLY A 82 1.37 -13.11 -1.43
C GLY A 82 2.24 -13.13 -2.70
N LYS A 83 2.60 -11.96 -3.24
CA LYS A 83 3.47 -11.80 -4.42
C LYS A 83 4.96 -11.52 -4.09
N ALA A 84 5.32 -11.39 -2.81
CA ALA A 84 6.70 -11.17 -2.42
C ALA A 84 7.47 -12.50 -2.43
N LEU A 85 8.59 -12.56 -3.15
CA LEU A 85 9.47 -13.73 -3.21
C LEU A 85 10.65 -13.59 -2.23
N ILE A 86 10.88 -14.64 -1.45
CA ILE A 86 11.96 -14.77 -0.48
C ILE A 86 12.68 -16.10 -0.76
N GLU A 87 14.00 -16.07 -0.84
CA GLU A 87 14.80 -17.30 -0.95
C GLU A 87 15.39 -17.66 0.41
N VAL A 88 15.20 -18.92 0.81
CA VAL A 88 15.65 -19.45 2.10
C VAL A 88 17.00 -20.13 1.92
N GLU A 89 18.01 -19.72 2.67
CA GLU A 89 19.34 -20.32 2.67
C GLU A 89 19.64 -20.87 4.07
N LEU A 90 19.47 -22.20 4.22
CA LEU A 90 19.84 -22.92 5.43
C LEU A 90 21.33 -23.28 5.40
N PRO A 91 22.02 -23.35 6.55
CA PRO A 91 23.37 -23.91 6.61
C PRO A 91 23.28 -25.38 6.16
N THR A 92 23.92 -25.71 5.04
CA THR A 92 24.02 -27.09 4.58
C THR A 92 24.78 -27.86 5.67
N PRO A 93 24.23 -28.94 6.26
CA PRO A 93 25.05 -29.81 7.09
C PRO A 93 26.26 -30.27 6.26
N PRO A 94 27.47 -30.38 6.84
CA PRO A 94 28.61 -30.92 6.12
C PRO A 94 28.20 -32.26 5.50
N SER A 95 28.33 -32.29 4.18
CA SER A 95 28.05 -33.39 3.26
C SER A 95 28.36 -34.76 3.88
N GLU A 96 27.36 -35.63 4.01
CA GLU A 96 27.65 -37.04 3.77
C GLU A 96 27.73 -37.22 2.25
N ALA A 97 28.90 -36.93 1.70
CA ALA A 97 29.31 -37.63 0.50
C ALA A 97 29.46 -39.10 0.92
N PRO A 98 28.80 -40.08 0.29
CA PRO A 98 29.22 -41.45 0.47
C PRO A 98 30.56 -41.58 -0.25
N THR A 99 31.65 -41.33 0.49
CA THR A 99 32.95 -41.92 0.17
C THR A 99 32.73 -43.41 0.24
N MET A 100 32.94 -44.09 -0.89
CA MET A 100 33.01 -45.54 -0.97
C MET A 100 33.96 -46.05 0.12
N MET A 101 33.45 -46.81 1.08
CA MET A 101 34.19 -47.90 1.70
C MET A 101 33.30 -49.13 1.68
N ILE A 102 33.79 -50.09 0.91
CA ILE A 102 33.38 -51.48 0.86
C ILE A 102 33.59 -52.08 2.26
N THR A 103 32.53 -52.59 2.89
CA THR A 103 32.57 -53.87 3.61
C THR A 103 31.15 -54.41 3.81
N ASP A 104 30.97 -55.64 3.33
CA ASP A 104 29.87 -56.60 3.41
C ASP A 104 28.59 -56.29 4.22
N GLN A 105 27.46 -56.18 3.50
CA GLN A 105 26.27 -56.98 3.84
C GLN A 105 25.37 -57.22 2.59
N PRO A 106 24.74 -58.40 2.43
CA PRO A 106 24.19 -58.85 1.15
C PRO A 106 22.90 -58.13 0.74
N ALA A 107 22.75 -57.96 -0.58
CA ALA A 107 21.68 -57.25 -1.26
C ALA A 107 20.25 -57.74 -0.91
N PRO A 108 19.29 -56.83 -0.64
CA PRO A 108 17.88 -57.10 -0.86
C PRO A 108 17.53 -56.97 -2.35
N ALA A 109 16.72 -57.91 -2.83
CA ALA A 109 16.26 -58.09 -4.20
C ALA A 109 15.59 -56.84 -4.84
N PRO A 110 15.58 -56.74 -6.19
CA PRO A 110 14.98 -55.61 -6.90
C PRO A 110 13.47 -55.53 -6.66
N ALA A 111 13.00 -54.34 -6.29
CA ALA A 111 11.58 -54.02 -6.23
C ALA A 111 10.95 -54.02 -7.65
N PRO A 112 9.70 -54.48 -7.80
CA PRO A 112 9.01 -54.59 -9.09
C PRO A 112 8.75 -53.23 -9.75
N PRO A 113 8.55 -53.19 -11.09
CA PRO A 113 8.25 -51.95 -11.80
C PRO A 113 6.94 -51.32 -11.33
N ALA A 114 6.94 -49.99 -11.24
CA ALA A 114 5.78 -49.19 -10.87
C ALA A 114 4.59 -49.41 -11.83
N PRO A 115 3.34 -49.46 -11.32
CA PRO A 115 2.16 -49.50 -12.18
C PRO A 115 2.00 -48.20 -12.97
N GLU A 116 1.71 -48.40 -14.25
CA GLU A 116 1.41 -47.41 -15.27
C GLU A 116 0.27 -46.47 -14.83
N ALA A 117 0.43 -45.17 -15.07
CA ALA A 117 -0.55 -44.14 -14.74
C ALA A 117 -1.87 -44.37 -15.49
N PRO A 118 -3.04 -44.13 -14.87
CA PRO A 118 -4.32 -44.22 -15.59
C PRO A 118 -4.40 -43.16 -16.70
N PRO A 119 -5.04 -43.47 -17.84
CA PRO A 119 -5.15 -42.55 -18.97
C PRO A 119 -5.95 -41.28 -18.59
N PRO A 120 -5.68 -40.14 -19.25
CA PRO A 120 -6.44 -38.91 -19.03
C PRO A 120 -7.92 -39.12 -19.42
N PRO A 121 -8.87 -38.48 -18.71
CA PRO A 121 -10.28 -38.54 -19.09
C PRO A 121 -10.48 -37.92 -20.49
N PRO A 122 -11.37 -38.50 -21.32
CA PRO A 122 -11.61 -38.03 -22.67
C PRO A 122 -12.30 -36.66 -22.67
N ASP A 123 -12.05 -35.90 -23.74
CA ASP A 123 -12.65 -34.63 -24.09
C ASP A 123 -14.15 -34.55 -23.75
N ALA A 124 -14.45 -33.95 -22.60
CA ALA A 124 -15.75 -33.39 -22.35
C ALA A 124 -15.85 -32.10 -23.13
N THR A 125 -16.35 -32.23 -24.36
CA THR A 125 -17.02 -31.20 -25.15
C THR A 125 -17.64 -30.17 -24.20
N ILE A 126 -17.09 -28.95 -24.17
CA ILE A 126 -17.74 -27.81 -23.53
C ILE A 126 -18.96 -27.51 -24.38
N ALA A 127 -20.09 -28.12 -24.01
CA ALA A 127 -21.39 -27.63 -24.41
C ALA A 127 -21.50 -26.20 -23.87
N PHE A 128 -21.69 -25.24 -24.76
CA PHE A 128 -22.18 -23.93 -24.40
C PHE A 128 -23.53 -24.12 -23.68
N GLU A 129 -23.53 -24.08 -22.35
CA GLU A 129 -24.75 -23.82 -21.62
C GLU A 129 -25.24 -22.44 -22.05
N THR A 130 -26.36 -22.45 -22.75
CA THR A 130 -27.20 -21.28 -23.01
C THR A 130 -27.39 -20.46 -21.73
N PRO A 131 -27.33 -19.11 -21.80
CA PRO A 131 -27.59 -18.26 -20.65
C PRO A 131 -28.99 -18.56 -20.07
N PRO A 132 -29.16 -18.61 -18.74
CA PRO A 132 -30.47 -18.85 -18.16
C PRO A 132 -31.44 -17.72 -18.54
N LYS A 133 -32.61 -18.15 -19.03
CA LYS A 133 -33.80 -17.34 -19.32
C LYS A 133 -34.18 -16.48 -18.09
N PRO A 134 -34.66 -15.23 -18.26
CA PRO A 134 -35.00 -14.36 -17.13
C PRO A 134 -36.09 -15.00 -16.26
N ALA A 135 -35.79 -15.15 -14.97
CA ALA A 135 -36.78 -15.55 -13.98
C ALA A 135 -37.88 -14.49 -13.89
N THR A 136 -39.12 -14.96 -13.97
CA THR A 136 -40.34 -14.20 -13.76
C THR A 136 -40.33 -13.51 -12.40
N ARG A 137 -40.62 -12.21 -12.43
CA ARG A 137 -40.88 -11.32 -11.29
C ARG A 137 -41.74 -12.01 -10.21
N PRO A 138 -41.30 -12.09 -8.94
CA PRO A 138 -42.20 -12.34 -7.83
C PRO A 138 -43.20 -11.18 -7.74
N SER A 139 -44.49 -11.51 -7.75
CA SER A 139 -45.60 -10.61 -7.47
C SER A 139 -45.33 -9.79 -6.20
N GLU A 140 -45.41 -8.48 -6.37
CA GLU A 140 -45.33 -7.46 -5.32
C GLU A 140 -46.36 -7.76 -4.22
N PRO A 141 -45.96 -7.88 -2.94
CA PRO A 141 -46.91 -7.95 -1.84
C PRO A 141 -47.68 -6.61 -1.74
N PRO A 142 -48.97 -6.63 -1.35
CA PRO A 142 -49.77 -5.41 -1.24
C PRO A 142 -49.11 -4.40 -0.28
N PRO A 143 -49.33 -3.09 -0.48
CA PRO A 143 -48.71 -2.07 0.36
C PRO A 143 -49.18 -2.23 1.81
N VAL A 144 -48.26 -2.65 2.67
CA VAL A 144 -48.42 -2.56 4.12
C VAL A 144 -48.40 -1.08 4.46
N ARG A 145 -49.53 -0.55 4.93
CA ARG A 145 -49.60 0.82 5.47
C ARG A 145 -48.50 0.97 6.52
N PRO A 146 -47.71 2.07 6.51
CA PRO A 146 -46.81 2.34 7.61
C PRO A 146 -47.61 2.37 8.91
N ALA A 147 -47.22 1.55 9.88
CA ALA A 147 -47.73 1.69 11.24
C ALA A 147 -47.41 3.12 11.73
N PRO A 148 -48.34 3.77 12.47
CA PRO A 148 -48.06 5.10 13.03
C PRO A 148 -46.81 5.00 13.94
N PRO A 149 -45.95 6.03 13.96
CA PRO A 149 -44.78 6.04 14.83
C PRO A 149 -45.23 5.85 16.29
N PRO A 150 -44.47 5.08 17.10
CA PRO A 150 -44.77 4.95 18.51
C PRO A 150 -44.76 6.33 19.19
N PRO A 151 -45.62 6.57 20.20
CA PRO A 151 -45.63 7.84 20.91
C PRO A 151 -44.25 8.13 21.52
N PRO A 152 -43.85 9.41 21.61
CA PRO A 152 -42.59 9.78 22.26
C PRO A 152 -42.56 9.24 23.70
N PRO A 153 -41.40 8.80 24.20
CA PRO A 153 -41.28 8.36 25.59
C PRO A 153 -41.72 9.50 26.52
N PRO A 154 -42.40 9.20 27.64
CA PRO A 154 -42.77 10.22 28.62
C PRO A 154 -41.53 10.98 29.07
N GLY A 155 -41.63 12.31 29.08
CA GLY A 155 -40.55 13.19 29.50
C GLY A 155 -40.03 12.82 30.90
N PRO A 156 -38.75 13.07 31.19
CA PRO A 156 -38.19 12.75 32.49
C PRO A 156 -39.00 13.41 33.61
N ALA A 157 -39.35 12.62 34.62
CA ALA A 157 -40.06 13.10 35.81
C ALA A 157 -39.33 14.30 36.45
N PRO A 158 -40.04 15.24 37.07
CA PRO A 158 -39.43 16.35 37.79
C PRO A 158 -38.46 15.80 38.85
N ARG A 159 -37.19 16.21 38.78
CA ARG A 159 -36.24 15.93 39.87
C ARG A 159 -36.74 16.62 41.14
N PRO A 160 -36.65 15.98 42.31
CA PRO A 160 -36.90 16.65 43.58
C PRO A 160 -35.97 17.86 43.72
N ALA A 161 -36.50 18.94 44.28
CA ALA A 161 -35.75 20.17 44.55
C ALA A 161 -34.45 19.84 45.33
N ALA A 162 -33.32 20.29 44.78
CA ALA A 162 -32.03 20.17 45.44
C ALA A 162 -32.05 20.93 46.77
N ALA A 163 -31.57 20.29 47.83
CA ALA A 163 -31.27 20.95 49.09
C ALA A 163 -30.20 22.04 48.87
N PRO A 164 -30.18 23.12 49.68
CA PRO A 164 -29.20 24.19 49.53
C PRO A 164 -27.77 23.65 49.72
N HIS A 165 -26.91 23.85 48.72
CA HIS A 165 -25.48 23.58 48.82
C HIS A 165 -24.81 24.59 49.78
N PRO A 166 -23.81 24.18 50.59
CA PRO A 166 -22.98 25.12 51.33
C PRO A 166 -22.15 26.00 50.38
N PRO A 167 -21.77 27.23 50.79
CA PRO A 167 -21.00 28.13 49.93
C PRO A 167 -19.62 27.54 49.58
N PRO A 168 -19.11 27.77 48.36
CA PRO A 168 -17.82 27.25 47.94
C PRO A 168 -16.67 27.93 48.72
N PRO A 169 -15.55 27.22 48.97
CA PRO A 169 -14.37 27.80 49.60
C PRO A 169 -13.73 28.88 48.71
N PRO A 170 -13.02 29.86 49.29
CA PRO A 170 -12.40 30.95 48.55
C PRO A 170 -11.39 30.45 47.52
N ALA A 171 -11.43 31.05 46.33
CA ALA A 171 -10.61 30.69 45.19
C ALA A 171 -9.11 30.79 45.52
N PRO A 172 -8.27 29.79 45.13
CA PRO A 172 -6.84 29.95 45.21
C PRO A 172 -6.37 31.04 44.25
N ALA A 173 -5.40 31.84 44.70
CA ALA A 173 -4.74 32.90 43.93
C ALA A 173 -4.33 32.43 42.52
N PRO A 174 -4.29 33.32 41.51
CA PRO A 174 -4.01 32.94 40.14
C PRO A 174 -2.61 32.34 40.04
N ARG A 175 -2.54 31.01 39.99
CA ARG A 175 -1.35 30.31 39.49
C ARG A 175 -1.16 30.78 38.07
N ALA A 176 0.02 31.33 37.80
CA ALA A 176 0.49 31.70 36.47
C ALA A 176 0.00 30.66 35.45
N ALA A 177 -0.71 31.14 34.43
CA ALA A 177 -1.24 30.32 33.35
C ALA A 177 -0.12 29.43 32.80
N THR A 178 -0.08 28.17 33.24
CA THR A 178 0.56 27.10 32.48
C THR A 178 -0.14 27.13 31.14
N GLN A 179 0.61 27.57 30.13
CA GLN A 179 0.23 27.50 28.73
C GLN A 179 -0.44 26.13 28.49
N PRO A 180 -1.54 26.06 27.73
CA PRO A 180 -2.06 24.77 27.32
C PRO A 180 -0.88 24.04 26.71
N HIS A 181 -0.49 22.92 27.32
CA HIS A 181 0.53 22.03 26.77
C HIS A 181 0.02 21.69 25.38
N ARG A 182 0.56 22.40 24.39
CA ARG A 182 0.41 22.14 22.98
C ARG A 182 0.78 20.68 22.88
N ALA A 183 -0.22 19.81 22.73
CA ALA A 183 -0.02 18.37 22.67
C ALA A 183 1.14 18.18 21.70
N ALA A 184 2.29 17.80 22.26
CA ALA A 184 3.49 17.63 21.47
C ALA A 184 3.09 16.60 20.43
N ALA A 185 3.00 17.03 19.18
CA ALA A 185 2.78 16.14 18.06
C ALA A 185 3.76 14.98 18.27
N PRO A 186 3.33 13.71 18.21
CA PRO A 186 4.17 12.58 18.55
C PRO A 186 5.50 12.76 17.84
N ALA A 187 6.57 12.81 18.64
CA ALA A 187 7.92 12.98 18.15
C ALA A 187 8.15 11.87 17.11
N LEU A 188 8.35 12.28 15.86
CA LEU A 188 8.67 11.37 14.77
C LEU A 188 9.93 10.60 15.17
N ALA A 189 9.80 9.29 15.38
CA ALA A 189 10.90 8.40 15.78
C ALA A 189 11.94 8.17 14.68
N VAL A 190 11.92 8.95 13.60
CA VAL A 190 12.94 8.92 12.55
C VAL A 190 13.17 10.34 12.04
N GLU A 191 14.33 10.91 12.36
CA GLU A 191 14.85 12.13 11.73
C GLU A 191 15.26 11.81 10.29
N PHE A 192 14.30 11.68 9.39
CA PHE A 192 14.62 11.67 7.96
C PHE A 192 15.15 13.05 7.58
N PRO A 193 16.25 13.16 6.81
CA PRO A 193 16.70 14.46 6.31
C PRO A 193 15.59 15.07 5.44
N LEU A 194 14.87 16.05 5.99
CA LEU A 194 13.80 16.73 5.27
C LEU A 194 14.39 17.33 4.00
N ALA A 195 13.77 17.01 2.86
CA ALA A 195 14.25 17.50 1.58
C ALA A 195 14.29 19.03 1.58
N GLY A 196 15.42 19.61 1.15
CA GLY A 196 15.56 21.05 0.99
C GLY A 196 14.50 21.62 0.05
N VAL A 197 14.09 22.86 0.28
CA VAL A 197 13.07 23.54 -0.56
C VAL A 197 13.50 23.57 -2.03
N GLY A 198 14.80 23.72 -2.31
CA GLY A 198 15.34 23.64 -3.67
C GLY A 198 15.11 22.30 -4.37
N ALA A 199 15.25 21.17 -3.68
CA ALA A 199 15.00 19.85 -4.28
C ALA A 199 13.49 19.66 -4.58
N ARG A 200 12.62 20.19 -3.72
CA ARG A 200 11.16 20.20 -3.97
C ARG A 200 10.78 21.10 -5.14
N PHE A 201 11.42 22.26 -5.26
CA PHE A 201 11.20 23.18 -6.38
C PHE A 201 11.71 22.61 -7.70
N LEU A 202 12.87 21.96 -7.70
CA LEU A 202 13.37 21.26 -8.89
C LEU A 202 12.45 20.10 -9.27
N ALA A 203 11.92 19.34 -8.30
CA ALA A 203 10.92 18.30 -8.57
C ALA A 203 9.66 18.89 -9.21
N LEU A 204 9.19 20.05 -8.72
CA LEU A 204 8.05 20.77 -9.31
C LEU A 204 8.31 21.12 -10.77
N ILE A 205 9.51 21.64 -11.09
CA ILE A 205 9.88 21.97 -12.47
C ILE A 205 9.87 20.72 -13.34
N VAL A 206 10.52 19.64 -12.90
CA VAL A 206 10.60 18.39 -13.68
C VAL A 206 9.20 17.79 -13.87
N ASP A 207 8.40 17.67 -12.81
CA ASP A 207 7.02 17.19 -12.90
C ASP A 207 6.17 18.09 -13.81
N GLY A 208 6.36 19.42 -13.71
CA GLY A 208 5.67 20.41 -14.53
C GLY A 208 6.06 20.34 -16.01
N LEU A 209 7.32 20.05 -16.33
CA LEU A 209 7.76 19.83 -17.71
C LEU A 209 7.17 18.53 -18.27
N ILE A 210 7.24 17.44 -17.51
CA ILE A 210 6.69 16.13 -17.93
C ILE A 210 5.19 16.25 -18.22
N ALA A 211 4.43 16.88 -17.32
CA ALA A 211 2.99 17.03 -17.49
C ALA A 211 2.62 18.15 -18.48
N GLY A 212 3.41 19.23 -18.56
CA GLY A 212 3.10 20.45 -19.30
C GLY A 212 3.50 20.45 -20.77
N LEU A 213 4.58 19.77 -21.16
CA LEU A 213 5.03 19.69 -22.55
C LEU A 213 3.94 19.23 -23.52
N PRO A 214 3.20 18.14 -23.22
CA PRO A 214 2.09 17.71 -24.07
C PRO A 214 1.04 18.82 -24.26
N TRP A 215 0.70 19.57 -23.20
CA TRP A 215 -0.26 20.68 -23.30
C TRP A 215 0.24 21.85 -24.14
N ILE A 216 1.53 22.17 -24.07
CA ILE A 216 2.14 23.21 -24.90
C ILE A 216 2.06 22.80 -26.37
N VAL A 217 2.45 21.56 -26.70
CA VAL A 217 2.39 21.04 -28.07
C VAL A 217 0.95 21.04 -28.59
N LEU A 218 -0.01 20.62 -27.78
CA LEU A 218 -1.43 20.63 -28.16
C LEU A 218 -1.97 22.05 -28.33
N GLY A 219 -1.56 22.99 -27.48
CA GLY A 219 -1.94 24.40 -27.59
C GLY A 219 -1.40 25.03 -28.88
N ILE A 220 -0.14 24.79 -29.21
CA ILE A 220 0.46 25.21 -30.48
C ILE A 220 -0.27 24.56 -31.67
N SER A 221 -0.54 23.26 -31.60
CA SER A 221 -1.26 22.53 -32.65
C SER A 221 -2.66 23.08 -32.86
N ALA A 222 -3.38 23.38 -31.77
CA ALA A 222 -4.70 23.99 -31.81
C ALA A 222 -4.65 25.40 -32.41
N PHE A 223 -3.65 26.21 -32.06
CA PHE A 223 -3.47 27.55 -32.63
C PHE A 223 -3.28 27.50 -34.15
N PHE A 224 -2.41 26.62 -34.67
CA PHE A 224 -2.23 26.46 -36.11
C PHE A 224 -3.48 25.90 -36.78
N LEU A 225 -4.22 25.02 -36.11
CA LEU A 225 -5.47 24.46 -36.62
C LEU A 225 -6.55 25.54 -36.82
N MET A 226 -6.64 26.52 -35.92
CA MET A 226 -7.58 27.64 -36.05
C MET A 226 -7.29 28.54 -37.25
N GLN A 227 -6.06 28.55 -37.76
CA GLN A 227 -5.65 29.32 -38.94
C GLN A 227 -5.84 28.54 -40.26
N ALA A 228 -6.17 27.25 -40.19
CA ALA A 228 -6.30 26.40 -41.37
C ALA A 228 -7.69 26.53 -42.03
N SER A 229 -7.73 26.70 -43.35
CA SER A 229 -8.94 26.97 -44.13
C SER A 229 -9.66 25.74 -44.70
N SER A 230 -9.43 24.53 -44.17
CA SER A 230 -9.80 23.27 -44.85
C SER A 230 -10.67 22.29 -44.05
N GLN A 231 -11.33 21.37 -44.77
CA GLN A 231 -12.12 20.26 -44.22
C GLN A 231 -11.30 19.23 -43.42
N MET A 232 -9.96 19.29 -43.45
CA MET A 232 -9.08 18.49 -42.59
C MET A 232 -9.15 18.88 -41.11
N ALA A 233 -9.85 19.98 -40.79
CA ALA A 233 -9.98 20.47 -39.42
C ALA A 233 -10.61 19.43 -38.48
N PHE A 234 -11.60 18.68 -38.96
CA PHE A 234 -12.35 17.74 -38.11
C PHE A 234 -11.48 16.62 -37.55
N LEU A 235 -10.68 15.94 -38.39
CA LEU A 235 -9.80 14.85 -37.94
C LEU A 235 -8.68 15.36 -37.02
N ALA A 236 -8.14 16.55 -37.31
CA ALA A 236 -7.13 17.17 -36.47
C ALA A 236 -7.68 17.55 -35.09
N VAL A 237 -8.92 18.08 -35.01
CA VAL A 237 -9.59 18.34 -33.72
C VAL A 237 -9.73 17.06 -32.93
N ILE A 238 -10.21 15.97 -33.55
CA ILE A 238 -10.33 14.66 -32.87
C ILE A 238 -8.96 14.20 -32.36
N GLY A 239 -7.91 14.28 -33.19
CA GLY A 239 -6.55 13.94 -32.79
C GLY A 239 -6.06 14.74 -31.59
N ILE A 240 -6.30 16.07 -31.58
CA ILE A 240 -5.94 16.94 -30.46
C ILE A 240 -6.72 16.56 -29.19
N ILE A 241 -8.02 16.27 -29.29
CA ILE A 241 -8.84 15.86 -28.13
C ILE A 241 -8.33 14.53 -27.56
N LEU A 242 -8.06 13.54 -28.41
CA LEU A 242 -7.55 12.24 -27.97
C LEU A 242 -6.17 12.38 -27.31
N ALA A 243 -5.29 13.19 -27.89
CA ALA A 243 -3.98 13.46 -27.32
C ALA A 243 -4.08 14.26 -26.01
N ALA A 244 -5.02 15.20 -25.88
CA ALA A 244 -5.30 15.93 -24.65
C ALA A 244 -5.82 14.98 -23.55
N LEU A 245 -6.73 14.07 -23.90
CA LEU A 245 -7.24 13.05 -22.99
C LEU A 245 -6.10 12.14 -22.51
N LEU A 246 -5.26 11.66 -23.42
CA LEU A 246 -4.09 10.85 -23.07
C LEU A 246 -3.11 11.60 -22.17
N ALA A 247 -2.78 12.85 -22.50
CA ALA A 247 -1.92 13.70 -21.68
C ALA A 247 -2.50 13.91 -20.27
N PHE A 248 -3.81 14.12 -20.16
CA PHE A 248 -4.50 14.24 -18.88
C PHE A 248 -4.44 12.95 -18.06
N ILE A 249 -4.68 11.79 -18.70
CA ILE A 249 -4.58 10.47 -18.05
C ILE A 249 -3.15 10.24 -17.53
N LEU A 250 -2.14 10.55 -18.33
CA LEU A 250 -0.73 10.43 -17.92
C LEU A 250 -0.38 11.40 -16.78
N ALA A 251 -0.93 12.62 -16.79
CA ALA A 251 -0.77 13.56 -15.69
C ALA A 251 -1.40 13.04 -14.39
N LEU A 252 -2.63 12.51 -14.43
CA LEU A 252 -3.27 11.87 -13.28
C LEU A 252 -2.49 10.66 -12.80
N TRP A 253 -1.96 9.86 -13.72
CA TRP A 253 -1.11 8.73 -13.39
C TRP A 253 0.15 9.18 -12.64
N ASN A 254 0.82 10.24 -13.10
CA ASN A 254 2.03 10.77 -12.46
C ASN A 254 1.76 11.49 -11.12
N ASP A 255 0.69 12.28 -11.03
CA ASP A 255 0.43 13.16 -9.88
C ASP A 255 -0.45 12.52 -8.80
N VAL A 256 -1.25 11.51 -9.15
CA VAL A 256 -2.17 10.84 -8.21
C VAL A 256 -1.78 9.39 -8.02
N TYR A 257 -1.75 8.60 -9.09
CA TYR A 257 -1.57 7.14 -8.98
C TYR A 257 -0.17 6.77 -8.46
N LEU A 258 0.90 7.36 -9.00
CA LEU A 258 2.26 7.06 -8.56
C LEU A 258 2.51 7.47 -7.10
N PRO A 259 2.12 8.67 -6.62
CA PRO A 259 2.19 9.00 -5.20
C PRO A 259 1.35 8.08 -4.32
N ALA A 260 0.14 7.71 -4.77
CA ALA A 260 -0.77 6.84 -4.02
C ALA A 260 -0.23 5.42 -3.80
N THR A 261 0.52 4.88 -4.76
CA THR A 261 0.98 3.47 -4.77
C THR A 261 2.47 3.31 -4.52
N ARG A 262 3.29 4.27 -4.94
CA ARG A 262 4.76 4.21 -4.87
C ARG A 262 5.39 5.30 -4.00
N GLY A 263 4.62 6.30 -3.57
CA GLY A 263 5.10 7.36 -2.70
C GLY A 263 5.98 8.41 -3.40
N TYR A 264 5.96 8.50 -4.73
CA TYR A 264 6.71 9.53 -5.48
C TYR A 264 5.99 9.89 -6.79
N SER A 265 6.26 11.07 -7.34
CA SER A 265 6.06 11.40 -8.76
C SER A 265 7.35 11.14 -9.54
N LEU A 266 7.32 11.14 -10.87
CA LEU A 266 8.52 10.90 -11.69
C LEU A 266 9.65 11.91 -11.39
N GLY A 267 9.34 13.20 -11.29
CA GLY A 267 10.34 14.23 -10.95
C GLY A 267 10.89 14.05 -9.54
N LYS A 268 10.05 13.68 -8.58
CA LYS A 268 10.49 13.33 -7.22
C LYS A 268 11.38 12.09 -7.21
N LYS A 269 11.04 11.06 -7.98
CA LYS A 269 11.85 9.85 -8.13
C LYS A 269 13.26 10.19 -8.65
N MET A 270 13.34 11.01 -9.69
CA MET A 270 14.61 11.44 -10.28
C MET A 270 15.51 12.18 -9.28
N LEU A 271 14.92 12.88 -8.30
CA LEU A 271 15.65 13.63 -7.27
C LEU A 271 15.85 12.86 -5.95
N GLY A 272 15.49 11.57 -5.92
CA GLY A 272 15.58 10.76 -4.69
C GLY A 272 14.64 11.25 -3.60
N LEU A 273 13.44 11.72 -3.96
CA LEU A 273 12.43 12.22 -3.04
C LEU A 273 11.29 11.22 -2.91
N ARG A 274 10.85 10.99 -1.66
CA ARG A 274 9.69 10.15 -1.37
C ARG A 274 8.75 10.85 -0.40
N ILE A 275 7.48 10.55 -0.55
CA ILE A 275 6.36 11.12 0.17
C ILE A 275 5.92 10.12 1.24
N TYR A 276 5.88 10.56 2.48
CA TYR A 276 5.38 9.81 3.62
C TYR A 276 4.19 10.54 4.23
N THR A 277 3.35 9.82 4.96
CA THR A 277 2.40 10.45 5.88
C THR A 277 3.13 11.05 7.08
N VAL A 278 2.49 11.95 7.82
CA VAL A 278 3.06 12.44 9.10
C VAL A 278 3.31 11.28 10.07
N ASP A 279 2.56 10.18 9.92
CA ASP A 279 2.70 8.94 10.70
C ASP A 279 3.87 8.04 10.22
N GLY A 280 4.64 8.48 9.23
CA GLY A 280 5.80 7.75 8.71
C GLY A 280 5.45 6.61 7.75
N GLN A 281 4.22 6.52 7.25
CA GLN A 281 3.81 5.49 6.30
C GLN A 281 4.00 5.95 4.84
N SER A 282 4.51 5.05 4.02
CA SER A 282 4.54 5.14 2.55
C SER A 282 4.17 3.76 1.99
N PRO A 283 3.36 3.66 0.94
CA PRO A 283 2.74 4.75 0.17
C PRO A 283 1.52 5.37 0.90
N ILE A 284 1.15 6.59 0.52
CA ILE A 284 0.15 7.39 1.25
C ILE A 284 -1.31 6.99 0.98
N GLY A 285 -1.55 6.12 0.00
CA GLY A 285 -2.88 5.69 -0.43
C GLY A 285 -3.61 6.71 -1.33
N MET A 286 -4.66 6.24 -2.01
CA MET A 286 -5.38 7.02 -3.03
C MET A 286 -6.05 8.27 -2.46
N GLY A 287 -6.71 8.16 -1.30
CA GLY A 287 -7.43 9.30 -0.69
C GLY A 287 -6.51 10.49 -0.41
N LYS A 288 -5.37 10.25 0.26
CA LYS A 288 -4.39 11.31 0.54
C LYS A 288 -3.77 11.85 -0.75
N ALA A 289 -3.51 11.01 -1.75
CA ALA A 289 -2.99 11.47 -3.05
C ALA A 289 -3.96 12.41 -3.79
N VAL A 290 -5.27 12.09 -3.78
CA VAL A 290 -6.31 12.97 -4.36
C VAL A 290 -6.40 14.30 -3.60
N VAL A 291 -6.37 14.27 -2.27
CA VAL A 291 -6.35 15.50 -1.44
C VAL A 291 -5.12 16.35 -1.76
N ARG A 292 -3.94 15.73 -1.96
CA ARG A 292 -2.75 16.45 -2.42
C ARG A 292 -2.97 17.07 -3.79
N PHE A 293 -3.54 16.33 -4.75
CA PHE A 293 -3.79 16.84 -6.10
C PHE A 293 -4.74 18.04 -6.09
N LEU A 294 -5.88 17.94 -5.41
CA LEU A 294 -6.82 19.05 -5.26
C LEU A 294 -6.19 20.22 -4.49
N GLY A 295 -5.38 19.94 -3.48
CA GLY A 295 -4.64 20.94 -2.71
C GLY A 295 -3.61 21.74 -3.54
N ARG A 296 -3.21 21.27 -4.73
CA ARG A 296 -2.36 22.04 -5.64
C ARG A 296 -3.14 23.14 -6.37
N ILE A 297 -4.45 23.01 -6.54
CA ILE A 297 -5.28 23.99 -7.28
C ILE A 297 -5.24 25.37 -6.60
N PRO A 298 -5.51 25.52 -5.29
CA PRO A 298 -5.38 26.82 -4.61
C PRO A 298 -3.97 27.40 -4.74
N SER A 299 -2.95 26.55 -4.66
CA SER A 299 -1.57 26.99 -4.83
C SER A 299 -1.31 27.51 -6.25
N GLY A 300 -1.83 26.84 -7.28
CA GLY A 300 -1.68 27.28 -8.67
C GLY A 300 -2.40 28.60 -8.95
N MET A 301 -3.60 28.78 -8.39
CA MET A 301 -4.37 30.03 -8.50
C MET A 301 -3.66 31.22 -7.87
N CYS A 302 -2.91 30.99 -6.79
CA CYS A 302 -2.12 32.01 -6.09
C CYS A 302 -0.65 32.02 -6.53
N LEU A 303 -0.34 31.85 -7.82
CA LEU A 303 1.02 31.92 -8.38
C LEU A 303 2.04 31.02 -7.67
N TYR A 304 1.63 29.80 -7.30
CA TYR A 304 2.43 28.82 -6.57
C TYR A 304 2.88 29.27 -5.16
N LEU A 305 2.24 30.26 -4.55
CA LEU A 305 2.57 30.74 -3.20
C LEU A 305 2.50 29.63 -2.13
N GLY A 306 1.61 28.65 -2.30
CA GLY A 306 1.52 27.48 -1.43
C GLY A 306 2.76 26.57 -1.43
N TYR A 307 3.64 26.68 -2.42
CA TYR A 307 4.95 26.03 -2.43
C TYR A 307 6.01 26.83 -1.65
N LEU A 308 5.96 28.16 -1.72
CA LEU A 308 6.85 29.04 -0.94
C LEU A 308 6.60 28.92 0.56
N TRP A 309 5.38 28.52 0.96
CA TRP A 309 5.05 28.24 2.37
C TRP A 309 6.01 27.24 3.04
N ALA A 310 6.59 26.31 2.28
CA ALA A 310 7.55 25.34 2.81
C ALA A 310 8.85 25.98 3.36
N LEU A 311 9.12 27.26 3.07
CA LEU A 311 10.23 28.02 3.64
C LEU A 311 9.97 28.45 5.10
N PHE A 312 8.69 28.60 5.48
CA PHE A 312 8.28 29.11 6.79
C PHE A 312 7.76 28.02 7.72
N ASP A 313 7.44 26.84 7.18
CA ASP A 313 6.89 25.72 7.94
C ASP A 313 8.01 24.87 8.58
N GLU A 314 7.90 24.58 9.87
CA GLU A 314 8.89 23.79 10.65
C GLU A 314 9.13 22.40 10.04
N ARG A 315 8.10 21.79 9.44
CA ARG A 315 8.15 20.47 8.79
C ARG A 315 8.35 20.58 7.28
N ARG A 316 8.66 21.79 6.78
CA ARG A 316 8.83 22.11 5.36
C ARG A 316 7.68 21.60 4.49
N GLN A 317 6.45 21.67 5.03
CA GLN A 317 5.25 21.25 4.32
C GLN A 317 4.73 22.38 3.43
N THR A 318 4.30 22.04 2.22
CA THR A 318 3.49 22.92 1.38
C THR A 318 2.01 22.85 1.78
N TRP A 319 1.16 23.72 1.25
CA TRP A 319 -0.28 23.67 1.55
C TRP A 319 -0.92 22.33 1.22
N HIS A 320 -0.60 21.77 0.04
CA HIS A 320 -1.12 20.47 -0.37
C HIS A 320 -0.56 19.31 0.46
N ASP A 321 0.68 19.41 0.94
CA ASP A 321 1.24 18.46 1.90
C ASP A 321 0.48 18.49 3.23
N LYS A 322 0.12 19.70 3.69
CA LYS A 322 -0.56 19.95 4.96
C LYS A 322 -2.01 19.47 4.94
N PHE A 323 -2.74 19.74 3.86
CA PHE A 323 -4.12 19.24 3.69
C PHE A 323 -4.19 17.71 3.71
N ALA A 324 -3.17 17.05 3.16
CA ALA A 324 -3.13 15.59 3.10
C ALA A 324 -2.44 14.92 4.29
N GLY A 325 -1.87 15.70 5.23
CA GLY A 325 -1.08 15.16 6.33
C GLY A 325 0.12 14.34 5.83
N THR A 326 0.95 14.94 4.99
CA THR A 326 2.09 14.29 4.34
C THR A 326 3.35 15.13 4.42
N VAL A 327 4.51 14.47 4.33
CA VAL A 327 5.83 15.09 4.34
C VAL A 327 6.68 14.49 3.22
N VAL A 328 7.56 15.29 2.63
CA VAL A 328 8.51 14.82 1.61
C VAL A 328 9.89 14.76 2.22
N VAL A 329 10.49 13.58 2.12
CA VAL A 329 11.82 13.27 2.64
C VAL A 329 12.74 12.89 1.50
N ARG A 330 14.05 13.07 1.70
CA ARG A 330 15.05 12.62 0.75
C ARG A 330 15.48 11.20 1.11
N VAL A 331 15.31 10.28 0.19
CA VAL A 331 15.78 8.89 0.30
C VAL A 331 17.08 8.85 -0.49
N ARG A 332 18.20 8.69 0.22
CA ARG A 332 19.51 8.46 -0.40
C ARG A 332 19.60 7.05 -0.94
#